data_AF-A0A519FQP3-F1
#
_entry.id   AF-A0A519FQP3-F1
#
_cell.length_a   1.000
_cell.length_b   1.000
_cell.length_c   1.000
_cell.angle_alpha   90.00
_cell.angle_beta   90.00
_cell.angle_gamma   90.00
#
_symmetry.space_group_name_H-M   'P 1'
#
loop_
_entity.id
_entity.type
_entity.pdbx_description
1 polymer ?
#
loop_
_entity_poly.entity_id
_entity_poly.type
_entity_poly.pdbx_seq_one_letter_code
_entity_poly.pdbx_strand_id
1 'polypeptide(L)'
;MNSHNATLADGLRHILCIGGGPAGLYFALLMKARRPELKITVVERNRPFDTFGWGVVLSDQTLANLAEADAESAALIGAAFNHWDDIEVFFKGRSVRSGGHGFCGIGRKRLLNILQERCLALSVDLVFETDATDDQALAAHYDADLVIASDGLNSRIRQRYADTYQPDIDLRRCRFVWLGTKKMFDAFTFAFEQTEHGWFQAHAYQFDGDTSTFIVETPEEVWKAHGLDQMEQPEAIAFCEKLFAPYLDGNPLISNAQHLRGSANWIRFPRVVCKHWTHRVDIGGKTVPVVLMGDAAHTAHFSI
;
A
#
# COMPACT_ATOMS: atom_id res chain seq x y z
N MET A 1 -30.63 20.87 13.25
CA MET A 1 -31.33 20.80 11.95
C MET A 1 -30.55 21.63 10.96
N ASN A 2 -29.72 20.98 10.14
CA ASN A 2 -29.27 21.51 8.85
C ASN A 2 -29.04 20.28 7.98
N SER A 3 -30.12 19.88 7.30
CA SER A 3 -30.15 18.82 6.31
C SER A 3 -29.44 19.33 5.05
N HIS A 4 -28.15 19.04 4.92
CA HIS A 4 -27.53 19.00 3.59
C HIS A 4 -27.94 17.69 2.91
N ASN A 5 -29.20 17.65 2.46
CA ASN A 5 -29.59 16.77 1.37
C ASN A 5 -28.88 17.30 0.12
N ALA A 6 -27.66 16.84 -0.10
CA ALA A 6 -27.05 16.87 -1.42
C ALA A 6 -27.94 16.02 -2.33
N THR A 7 -28.80 16.71 -3.07
CA THR A 7 -29.59 16.15 -4.16
C THR A 7 -28.64 15.27 -4.98
N LEU A 8 -29.03 14.00 -5.17
CA LEU A 8 -28.30 13.04 -6.01
C LEU A 8 -27.80 13.76 -7.27
N ALA A 9 -26.55 13.53 -7.67
CA ALA A 9 -26.26 13.60 -9.10
C ALA A 9 -27.23 12.61 -9.74
N ASP A 10 -28.25 13.14 -10.42
CA ASP A 10 -29.45 12.42 -10.86
C ASP A 10 -29.03 11.12 -11.58
N GLY A 11 -29.07 9.98 -10.88
CA GLY A 11 -28.71 8.67 -11.45
C GLY A 11 -27.68 7.81 -10.71
N LEU A 12 -26.86 8.32 -9.78
CA LEU A 12 -25.87 7.46 -9.09
C LEU A 12 -26.54 6.45 -8.16
N ARG A 13 -26.54 5.17 -8.53
CA ARG A 13 -27.10 4.06 -7.73
C ARG A 13 -26.10 2.95 -7.50
N HIS A 14 -25.26 2.64 -8.49
CA HIS A 14 -24.31 1.54 -8.43
C HIS A 14 -22.87 2.04 -8.60
N ILE A 15 -21.99 1.64 -7.69
CA ILE A 15 -20.56 1.91 -7.76
C ILE A 15 -19.78 0.60 -7.81
N LEU A 16 -18.90 0.50 -8.81
CA LEU A 16 -17.95 -0.62 -8.92
C LEU A 16 -16.55 -0.13 -8.53
N CYS A 17 -15.97 -0.74 -7.50
CA CYS A 17 -14.57 -0.55 -7.15
C CYS A 17 -13.76 -1.75 -7.65
N ILE A 18 -12.73 -1.48 -8.46
CA ILE A 18 -11.84 -2.50 -9.00
C ILE A 18 -10.53 -2.44 -8.20
N GLY A 19 -10.28 -3.47 -7.38
CA GLY A 19 -9.15 -3.58 -6.46
C GLY A 19 -9.58 -3.48 -4.99
N GLY A 20 -9.39 -4.56 -4.23
CA GLY A 20 -9.64 -4.71 -2.80
C GLY A 20 -8.46 -4.32 -1.91
N GLY A 21 -7.65 -3.36 -2.34
CA GLY A 21 -6.62 -2.74 -1.51
C GLY A 21 -7.19 -1.67 -0.56
N PRO A 22 -6.35 -1.00 0.25
CA PRO A 22 -6.82 -0.02 1.23
C PRO A 22 -7.65 1.11 0.61
N ALA A 23 -7.24 1.61 -0.57
CA ALA A 23 -7.95 2.67 -1.28
C ALA A 23 -9.39 2.26 -1.67
N GLY A 24 -9.55 1.12 -2.35
CA GLY A 24 -10.86 0.64 -2.83
C GLY A 24 -11.80 0.26 -1.69
N LEU A 25 -11.30 -0.49 -0.71
CA LEU A 25 -12.09 -0.88 0.47
C LEU A 25 -12.51 0.33 1.29
N TYR A 26 -11.59 1.24 1.58
CA TYR A 26 -11.91 2.39 2.42
C TYR A 26 -12.84 3.38 1.71
N PHE A 27 -12.68 3.57 0.40
CA PHE A 27 -13.66 4.31 -0.40
C PHE A 27 -15.06 3.68 -0.32
N ALA A 28 -15.16 2.38 -0.58
CA ALA A 28 -16.43 1.67 -0.60
C ALA A 28 -17.15 1.76 0.76
N LEU A 29 -16.40 1.54 1.83
CA LEU A 29 -16.84 1.70 3.21
C LEU A 29 -17.38 3.12 3.48
N LEU A 30 -16.58 4.15 3.18
CA LEU A 30 -16.96 5.53 3.47
C LEU A 30 -18.17 5.98 2.65
N MET A 31 -18.25 5.56 1.38
CA MET A 31 -19.40 5.86 0.53
C MET A 31 -20.65 5.17 1.02
N LYS A 32 -20.56 3.89 1.39
CA LYS A 32 -21.70 3.12 1.91
C LYS A 32 -22.20 3.67 3.24
N ALA A 33 -21.29 4.05 4.14
CA ALA A 33 -21.65 4.65 5.43
C ALA A 33 -22.40 5.98 5.26
N ARG A 34 -21.97 6.82 4.30
CA ARG A 34 -22.61 8.11 4.01
C ARG A 34 -23.91 7.99 3.22
N ARG A 35 -24.00 6.97 2.35
CA ARG A 35 -25.12 6.76 1.41
C ARG A 35 -25.52 5.27 1.41
N PRO A 36 -26.27 4.81 2.43
CA PRO A 36 -26.60 3.39 2.60
C PRO A 36 -27.42 2.80 1.44
N GLU A 37 -28.12 3.64 0.68
CA GLU A 37 -28.93 3.25 -0.46
C GLU A 37 -28.12 2.89 -1.71
N LEU A 38 -26.84 3.28 -1.80
CA LEU A 38 -25.98 2.92 -2.93
C LEU A 38 -25.66 1.43 -2.89
N LYS A 39 -25.71 0.77 -4.05
CA LYS A 39 -25.12 -0.55 -4.22
C LYS A 39 -23.64 -0.37 -4.54
N ILE A 40 -22.77 -0.92 -3.71
CA ILE A 40 -21.32 -0.80 -3.90
C ILE A 40 -20.74 -2.20 -3.96
N THR A 41 -20.03 -2.50 -5.05
CA THR A 41 -19.35 -3.77 -5.25
C THR A 41 -17.85 -3.53 -5.34
N VAL A 42 -17.06 -4.29 -4.60
CA VAL A 42 -15.59 -4.30 -4.68
C VAL A 42 -15.16 -5.63 -5.28
N VAL A 43 -14.44 -5.57 -6.40
CA VAL A 43 -13.89 -6.74 -7.08
C VAL A 43 -12.41 -6.85 -6.81
N GLU A 44 -11.95 -8.00 -6.33
CA GLU A 44 -10.56 -8.29 -5.97
C GLU A 44 -10.09 -9.59 -6.65
N ARG A 45 -8.86 -9.56 -7.19
CA ARG A 45 -8.26 -10.69 -7.90
C ARG A 45 -7.79 -11.80 -6.95
N ASN A 46 -7.38 -11.44 -5.75
CA ASN A 46 -6.84 -12.37 -4.77
C ASN A 46 -7.96 -13.00 -3.94
N ARG A 47 -7.58 -14.03 -3.17
CA ARG A 47 -8.45 -14.68 -2.21
C ARG A 47 -8.81 -13.74 -1.05
N PRO A 48 -9.96 -13.95 -0.39
CA PRO A 48 -10.30 -13.19 0.79
C PRO A 48 -9.22 -13.36 1.87
N PHE A 49 -8.84 -12.26 2.50
CA PHE A 49 -7.81 -12.23 3.54
C PHE A 49 -6.42 -12.77 3.13
N ASP A 50 -6.18 -12.93 1.82
CA ASP A 50 -4.90 -13.34 1.26
C ASP A 50 -4.11 -12.10 0.83
N THR A 51 -3.15 -11.71 1.66
CA THR A 51 -2.38 -10.49 1.45
C THR A 51 -0.94 -10.73 1.83
N PHE A 52 -0.03 -10.29 0.96
CA PHE A 52 1.41 -10.36 1.18
C PHE A 52 1.92 -8.97 1.60
N GLY A 53 2.82 -8.93 2.59
CA GLY A 53 3.41 -7.70 3.11
C GLY A 53 3.68 -7.79 4.61
N TRP A 54 4.58 -6.94 5.10
CA TRP A 54 4.88 -6.79 6.53
C TRP A 54 3.97 -5.70 7.12
N GLY A 55 4.54 -4.67 7.72
CA GLY A 55 3.81 -3.57 8.33
C GLY A 55 3.72 -2.33 7.47
N VAL A 56 2.64 -1.57 7.61
CA VAL A 56 2.56 -0.20 7.12
C VAL A 56 2.57 0.77 8.29
N VAL A 57 3.12 1.97 8.07
CA VAL A 57 3.12 3.07 9.04
C VAL A 57 2.06 4.07 8.63
N LEU A 58 1.25 4.53 9.58
CA LEU A 58 0.45 5.74 9.42
C LEU A 58 0.94 6.80 10.41
N SER A 59 0.83 8.06 10.01
CA SER A 59 1.05 9.21 10.91
C SER A 59 -0.18 9.43 11.79
N ASP A 60 0.01 10.05 12.96
CA ASP A 60 -1.09 10.49 13.82
C ASP A 60 -2.07 11.42 13.07
N GLN A 61 -1.58 12.27 12.16
CA GLN A 61 -2.44 13.10 11.33
C GLN A 61 -3.34 12.26 10.42
N THR A 62 -2.82 11.17 9.86
CA THR A 62 -3.62 10.22 9.07
C THR A 62 -4.66 9.55 9.95
N LEU A 63 -4.32 9.18 11.19
CA LEU A 63 -5.29 8.60 12.14
C LEU A 63 -6.40 9.58 12.51
N ALA A 64 -6.07 10.85 12.73
CA ALA A 64 -7.06 11.89 12.99
C ALA A 64 -8.05 12.02 11.82
N ASN A 65 -7.55 11.99 10.58
CA ASN A 65 -8.40 12.03 9.38
C ASN A 65 -9.29 10.76 9.27
N LEU A 66 -8.76 9.58 9.62
CA LEU A 66 -9.54 8.35 9.66
C LEU A 66 -10.65 8.43 10.71
N ALA A 67 -10.36 8.97 11.90
CA ALA A 67 -11.32 9.10 12.98
C ALA A 67 -12.44 10.10 12.65
N GLU A 68 -12.11 11.19 11.96
CA GLU A 68 -13.10 12.14 11.45
C GLU A 68 -14.00 11.51 10.37
N ALA A 69 -13.43 10.68 9.49
CA ALA A 69 -14.16 10.09 8.37
C ALA A 69 -15.00 8.86 8.76
N ASP A 70 -14.48 7.97 9.61
CA ASP A 70 -15.17 6.81 10.18
C ASP A 70 -14.51 6.39 11.51
N ALA A 71 -15.09 6.87 12.62
CA ALA A 71 -14.59 6.63 13.97
C ALA A 71 -14.53 5.14 14.34
N GLU A 72 -15.41 4.31 13.81
CA GLU A 72 -15.44 2.87 14.14
C GLU A 72 -14.25 2.14 13.53
N SER A 73 -13.96 2.35 12.24
CA SER A 73 -12.74 1.81 11.63
C SER A 73 -11.50 2.38 12.28
N ALA A 74 -11.46 3.69 12.56
CA ALA A 74 -10.32 4.32 13.22
C ALA A 74 -10.04 3.70 14.60
N ALA A 75 -11.07 3.38 15.38
CA ALA A 75 -10.91 2.71 16.67
C ALA A 75 -10.36 1.28 16.52
N LEU A 76 -10.85 0.51 15.54
CA LEU A 76 -10.38 -0.86 15.28
C LEU A 76 -8.93 -0.90 14.77
N ILE A 77 -8.59 0.00 13.86
CA ILE A 77 -7.23 0.16 13.35
C ILE A 77 -6.33 0.66 14.49
N GLY A 78 -6.80 1.66 15.25
CA GLY A 78 -6.22 2.20 16.48
C GLY A 78 -5.78 1.12 17.47
N ALA A 79 -6.71 0.24 17.84
CA ALA A 79 -6.46 -0.86 18.77
C ALA A 79 -5.48 -1.93 18.24
N ALA A 80 -5.23 -1.96 16.93
CA ALA A 80 -4.30 -2.89 16.31
C ALA A 80 -2.89 -2.29 16.10
N PHE A 81 -2.68 -1.01 16.43
CA PHE A 81 -1.40 -0.35 16.25
C PHE A 81 -0.39 -0.64 17.35
N ASN A 82 0.87 -0.69 16.94
CA ASN A 82 2.00 -0.43 17.83
C ASN A 82 2.38 1.03 17.63
N HIS A 83 2.40 1.80 18.72
CA HIS A 83 2.73 3.21 18.68
C HIS A 83 4.20 3.45 19.02
N TRP A 84 4.83 4.35 18.30
CA TRP A 84 6.14 4.89 18.61
C TRP A 84 6.21 6.36 18.18
N ASP A 85 6.94 7.17 18.95
CA ASP A 85 7.03 8.61 18.70
C ASP A 85 8.35 9.02 18.04
N ASP A 86 9.34 8.14 18.13
CA ASP A 86 10.71 8.43 17.79
C ASP A 86 11.07 7.99 16.37
N ILE A 87 11.87 8.81 15.71
CA ILE A 87 12.68 8.44 14.55
C ILE A 87 14.12 8.34 15.03
N GLU A 88 14.82 7.27 14.67
CA GLU A 88 16.26 7.15 14.93
C GLU A 88 17.04 6.96 13.64
N VAL A 89 18.03 7.83 13.41
CA VAL A 89 18.87 7.81 12.22
C VAL A 89 20.29 7.43 12.59
N PHE A 90 20.78 6.29 12.09
CA PHE A 90 22.16 5.84 12.24
C PHE A 90 22.97 6.21 10.99
N PHE A 91 23.99 7.04 11.16
CA PHE A 91 24.84 7.50 10.06
C PHE A 91 26.29 7.67 10.49
N LYS A 92 27.21 6.98 9.81
CA LYS A 92 28.66 7.02 10.07
C LYS A 92 29.01 6.73 11.54
N GLY A 93 28.45 5.65 12.08
CA GLY A 93 28.71 5.19 13.45
C GLY A 93 28.14 6.08 14.56
N ARG A 94 27.22 6.99 14.23
CA ARG A 94 26.51 7.85 15.20
C ARG A 94 25.01 7.68 15.01
N SER A 95 24.22 7.92 16.06
CA SER A 95 22.77 8.03 15.95
C SER A 95 22.25 9.40 16.37
N VAL A 96 21.14 9.80 15.76
CA VAL A 96 20.32 10.95 16.17
C VAL A 96 18.90 10.46 16.32
N ARG A 97 18.33 10.65 17.51
CA ARG A 97 16.93 10.32 17.81
C ARG A 97 16.12 11.61 17.90
N SER A 98 15.00 11.66 17.18
CA SER A 98 14.04 12.77 17.19
C SER A 98 12.68 12.24 17.56
N GLY A 99 12.08 12.76 18.62
CA GLY A 99 10.73 12.40 19.05
C GLY A 99 9.65 13.39 18.62
N GLY A 100 8.41 13.09 19.03
CA GLY A 100 7.25 13.96 18.84
C GLY A 100 6.56 13.87 17.48
N HIS A 101 6.85 12.81 16.72
CA HIS A 101 6.29 12.63 15.38
C HIS A 101 4.97 11.85 15.35
N GLY A 102 4.75 10.95 16.31
CA GLY A 102 3.52 10.16 16.44
C GLY A 102 3.28 9.23 15.25
N PHE A 103 3.81 8.02 15.33
CA PHE A 103 3.63 6.98 14.31
C PHE A 103 2.96 5.74 14.88
N CYS A 104 2.33 5.00 13.97
CA CYS A 104 1.65 3.78 14.31
C CYS A 104 1.85 2.71 13.23
N GLY A 105 2.24 1.51 13.66
CA GLY A 105 2.51 0.36 12.79
C GLY A 105 1.43 -0.69 12.87
N ILE A 106 0.91 -1.11 11.73
CA ILE A 106 -0.06 -2.18 11.62
C ILE A 106 0.38 -3.17 10.53
N GLY A 107 0.22 -4.46 10.81
CA GLY A 107 0.37 -5.48 9.78
C GLY A 107 -0.59 -5.24 8.62
N ARG A 108 -0.08 -5.20 7.39
CA ARG A 108 -0.90 -4.93 6.19
C ARG A 108 -2.10 -5.88 6.08
N LYS A 109 -1.90 -7.15 6.42
CA LYS A 109 -2.97 -8.15 6.49
C LYS A 109 -4.05 -7.77 7.49
N ARG A 110 -3.65 -7.37 8.70
CA ARG A 110 -4.60 -6.95 9.74
C ARG A 110 -5.40 -5.73 9.32
N LEU A 111 -4.75 -4.73 8.72
CA LEU A 111 -5.43 -3.55 8.17
C LEU A 111 -6.49 -3.95 7.13
N LEU A 112 -6.12 -4.79 6.17
CA LEU A 112 -7.05 -5.23 5.13
C LEU A 112 -8.20 -6.06 5.69
N ASN A 113 -7.95 -6.93 6.67
CA ASN A 113 -9.02 -7.68 7.34
C ASN A 113 -10.03 -6.73 8.01
N ILE A 114 -9.55 -5.72 8.75
CA ILE A 114 -10.43 -4.73 9.39
C ILE A 114 -11.28 -4.01 8.34
N LEU A 115 -10.67 -3.54 7.24
CA LEU A 115 -11.41 -2.84 6.19
C LEU A 115 -12.43 -3.75 5.48
N GLN A 116 -12.10 -5.02 5.26
CA GLN A 116 -13.02 -6.01 4.67
C GLN A 116 -14.18 -6.31 5.63
N GLU A 117 -13.91 -6.57 6.91
CA GLU A 117 -14.92 -6.80 7.94
C GLU A 117 -15.88 -5.60 8.05
N ARG A 118 -15.35 -4.38 8.01
CA ARG A 118 -16.13 -3.15 8.00
C ARG A 118 -16.98 -2.98 6.74
N CYS A 119 -16.43 -3.28 5.57
CA CYS A 119 -17.20 -3.31 4.32
C CYS A 119 -18.39 -4.27 4.41
N LEU A 120 -18.16 -5.49 4.91
CA LEU A 120 -19.21 -6.49 5.10
C LEU A 120 -20.28 -6.02 6.10
N ALA A 121 -19.87 -5.43 7.22
CA ALA A 121 -20.79 -4.89 8.22
C ALA A 121 -21.71 -3.79 7.66
N LEU A 122 -21.21 -3.00 6.71
CA LEU A 122 -21.99 -1.96 6.02
C LEU A 122 -22.75 -2.47 4.79
N SER A 123 -22.72 -3.78 4.50
CA SER A 123 -23.35 -4.39 3.33
C SER A 123 -22.77 -3.87 1.99
N VAL A 124 -21.45 -3.76 1.91
CA VAL A 124 -20.71 -3.67 0.64
C VAL A 124 -20.52 -5.07 0.08
N ASP A 125 -20.78 -5.24 -1.22
CA ASP A 125 -20.61 -6.54 -1.89
C ASP A 125 -19.13 -6.76 -2.21
N LEU A 126 -18.46 -7.66 -1.49
CA LEU A 126 -17.06 -8.05 -1.75
C LEU A 126 -17.01 -9.30 -2.64
N VAL A 127 -16.38 -9.19 -3.81
CA VAL A 127 -16.25 -10.26 -4.80
C VAL A 127 -14.77 -10.57 -5.02
N PHE A 128 -14.33 -11.69 -4.46
CA PHE A 128 -12.94 -12.14 -4.51
C PHE A 128 -12.67 -13.08 -5.70
N GLU A 129 -11.39 -13.43 -5.90
CA GLU A 129 -10.93 -14.34 -6.97
C GLU A 129 -11.42 -13.96 -8.37
N THR A 130 -11.62 -12.66 -8.60
CA THR A 130 -12.15 -12.11 -9.85
C THR A 130 -11.16 -11.10 -10.41
N ASP A 131 -10.35 -11.52 -11.38
CA ASP A 131 -9.41 -10.64 -12.07
C ASP A 131 -10.14 -9.78 -13.11
N ALA A 132 -10.18 -8.46 -12.89
CA ALA A 132 -10.80 -7.50 -13.80
C ALA A 132 -9.94 -7.27 -15.05
N THR A 133 -9.95 -8.23 -15.97
CA THR A 133 -9.28 -8.12 -17.29
C THR A 133 -9.97 -7.11 -18.21
N ASP A 134 -11.27 -6.93 -18.03
CA ASP A 134 -12.10 -5.95 -18.73
C ASP A 134 -13.11 -5.29 -17.77
N ASP A 135 -12.65 -4.33 -16.98
CA ASP A 135 -13.06 -2.98 -17.38
C ASP A 135 -14.56 -2.68 -17.53
N GLN A 136 -14.89 -2.48 -18.80
CA GLN A 136 -16.19 -2.08 -19.30
C GLN A 136 -17.19 -3.23 -19.20
N ALA A 137 -16.76 -4.47 -19.46
CA ALA A 137 -17.60 -5.65 -19.30
C ALA A 137 -18.03 -5.84 -17.84
N LEU A 138 -17.11 -5.60 -16.90
CA LEU A 138 -17.39 -5.68 -15.47
C LEU A 138 -18.33 -4.56 -15.02
N ALA A 139 -18.09 -3.33 -15.48
CA ALA A 139 -18.98 -2.20 -15.22
C ALA A 139 -20.39 -2.43 -15.81
N ALA A 140 -20.51 -3.03 -16.99
CA ALA A 140 -21.80 -3.43 -17.57
C ALA A 140 -22.49 -4.52 -16.74
N HIS A 141 -21.74 -5.54 -16.29
CA HIS A 141 -22.27 -6.64 -15.49
C HIS A 141 -22.90 -6.16 -14.17
N TYR A 142 -22.28 -5.16 -13.53
CA TYR A 142 -22.79 -4.57 -12.29
C TYR A 142 -23.68 -3.34 -12.50
N ASP A 143 -24.01 -2.99 -13.74
CA ASP A 143 -24.75 -1.77 -14.11
C ASP A 143 -24.20 -0.52 -13.41
N ALA A 144 -22.87 -0.37 -13.42
CA ALA A 144 -22.17 0.66 -12.66
C ALA A 144 -22.41 2.05 -13.26
N ASP A 145 -22.80 3.01 -12.41
CA ASP A 145 -22.90 4.42 -12.79
C ASP A 145 -21.58 5.17 -12.50
N LEU A 146 -20.67 4.55 -11.75
CA LEU A 146 -19.33 5.02 -11.43
C LEU A 146 -18.38 3.84 -11.23
N VAL A 147 -17.17 3.93 -11.79
CA VAL A 147 -16.07 2.98 -11.55
C VAL A 147 -14.95 3.68 -10.79
N ILE A 148 -14.52 3.08 -9.68
CA ILE A 148 -13.29 3.45 -8.97
C ILE A 148 -12.22 2.42 -9.32
N ALA A 149 -11.21 2.86 -10.06
CA ALA A 149 -10.05 2.06 -10.44
C ALA A 149 -8.96 2.21 -9.36
N SER A 150 -8.97 1.27 -8.42
CA SER A 150 -8.02 1.16 -7.29
C SER A 150 -7.17 -0.11 -7.39
N ASP A 151 -6.84 -0.54 -8.62
CA ASP A 151 -6.14 -1.78 -8.94
C ASP A 151 -4.61 -1.70 -8.78
N GLY A 152 -4.14 -0.67 -8.08
CA GLY A 152 -2.79 -0.54 -7.53
C GLY A 152 -1.71 -0.09 -8.52
N LEU A 153 -0.46 -0.23 -8.09
CA LEU A 153 0.72 0.23 -8.82
C LEU A 153 0.78 -0.27 -10.28
N ASN A 154 0.38 -1.52 -10.52
CA ASN A 154 0.36 -2.15 -11.84
C ASN A 154 -1.01 -2.02 -12.53
N SER A 155 -1.71 -0.91 -12.31
CA SER A 155 -3.07 -0.66 -12.83
C SER A 155 -3.17 -0.91 -14.33
N ARG A 156 -4.03 -1.86 -14.71
CA ARG A 156 -4.34 -2.17 -16.11
C ARG A 156 -5.24 -1.10 -16.71
N ILE A 157 -6.14 -0.55 -15.90
CA ILE A 157 -7.07 0.51 -16.29
C ILE A 157 -6.30 1.79 -16.62
N ARG A 158 -5.32 2.18 -15.79
CA ARG A 158 -4.43 3.31 -16.09
C ARG A 158 -3.71 3.13 -17.43
N GLN A 159 -3.20 1.94 -17.71
CA GLN A 159 -2.50 1.64 -18.96
C GLN A 159 -3.44 1.66 -20.16
N ARG A 160 -4.64 1.08 -20.03
CA ARG A 160 -5.66 1.03 -21.08
C ARG A 160 -6.07 2.43 -21.54
N TYR A 161 -6.21 3.36 -20.61
CA TYR A 161 -6.65 4.74 -20.88
C TYR A 161 -5.52 5.77 -20.72
N ALA A 162 -4.28 5.37 -21.06
CA ALA A 162 -3.09 6.21 -20.87
C ALA A 162 -3.18 7.56 -21.60
N ASP A 163 -3.85 7.64 -22.75
CA ASP A 163 -4.04 8.89 -23.50
C ASP A 163 -4.82 9.95 -22.69
N THR A 164 -5.75 9.51 -21.84
CA THR A 164 -6.51 10.41 -20.95
C THR A 164 -5.74 10.70 -19.69
N TYR A 165 -5.32 9.65 -18.97
CA TYR A 165 -4.71 9.78 -17.65
C TYR A 165 -3.31 10.42 -17.71
N GLN A 166 -2.62 10.26 -18.85
CA GLN A 166 -1.26 10.74 -19.11
C GLN A 166 -0.32 10.39 -17.94
N PRO A 167 -0.09 9.09 -17.70
CA PRO A 167 0.75 8.65 -16.60
C PRO A 167 2.22 8.94 -16.88
N ASP A 168 2.85 9.66 -15.97
CA ASP A 168 4.30 9.80 -15.89
C ASP A 168 4.83 8.76 -14.90
N ILE A 169 5.51 7.73 -15.45
CA ILE A 169 6.06 6.61 -14.68
C ILE A 169 7.59 6.69 -14.74
N ASP A 170 8.19 7.04 -13.61
CA ASP A 170 9.63 7.11 -13.43
C ASP A 170 10.11 5.97 -12.52
N LEU A 171 10.84 5.00 -13.11
CA LEU A 171 11.50 3.96 -12.33
C LEU A 171 12.70 4.56 -11.60
N ARG A 172 12.59 4.68 -10.27
CA ARG A 172 13.63 5.28 -9.43
C ARG A 172 14.91 4.44 -9.43
N ARG A 173 16.05 5.08 -9.19
CA ARG A 173 17.38 4.46 -9.33
C ARG A 173 17.68 3.37 -8.28
N CYS A 174 17.08 3.45 -7.10
CA CYS A 174 17.32 2.48 -6.04
C CYS A 174 16.59 1.15 -6.31
N ARG A 175 17.27 0.05 -5.99
CA ARG A 175 16.67 -1.27 -5.77
C ARG A 175 16.32 -1.38 -4.30
N PHE A 176 15.19 -2.00 -3.98
CA PHE A 176 14.83 -2.31 -2.61
C PHE A 176 14.22 -3.71 -2.48
N VAL A 177 14.34 -4.28 -1.30
CA VAL A 177 13.70 -5.53 -0.88
C VAL A 177 12.99 -5.32 0.45
N TRP A 178 11.80 -5.89 0.59
CA TRP A 178 10.98 -5.75 1.80
C TRP A 178 11.00 -7.04 2.62
N LEU A 179 11.74 -7.01 3.72
CA LEU A 179 11.93 -8.13 4.64
C LEU A 179 11.25 -7.82 5.98
N GLY A 180 11.28 -8.81 6.87
CA GLY A 180 10.88 -8.64 8.27
C GLY A 180 11.89 -9.27 9.21
N THR A 181 11.73 -9.02 10.51
CA THR A 181 12.61 -9.57 11.53
C THR A 181 11.90 -9.69 12.88
N LYS A 182 12.45 -10.53 13.77
CA LYS A 182 12.05 -10.64 15.18
C LYS A 182 12.69 -9.58 16.08
N LYS A 183 13.63 -8.78 15.55
CA LYS A 183 14.13 -7.59 16.24
C LYS A 183 13.01 -6.55 16.40
N MET A 184 12.70 -6.18 17.63
CA MET A 184 11.74 -5.10 17.91
C MET A 184 12.46 -3.76 17.90
N PHE A 185 11.97 -2.83 17.06
CA PHE A 185 12.46 -1.46 16.98
C PHE A 185 11.47 -0.55 17.70
N ASP A 186 11.97 0.18 18.71
CA ASP A 186 11.18 1.13 19.52
C ASP A 186 11.02 2.51 18.87
N ALA A 187 11.67 2.72 17.72
CA ALA A 187 11.64 3.92 16.91
C ALA A 187 11.61 3.56 15.42
N PHE A 188 11.08 4.45 14.59
CA PHE A 188 11.25 4.34 13.14
C PHE A 188 12.72 4.55 12.81
N THR A 189 13.40 3.46 12.48
CA THR A 189 14.85 3.41 12.35
C THR A 189 15.28 3.52 10.90
N PHE A 190 16.16 4.48 10.62
CA PHE A 190 16.89 4.62 9.36
C PHE A 190 18.36 4.30 9.61
N ALA A 191 18.86 3.19 9.07
CA ALA A 191 20.26 2.79 9.24
C ALA A 191 21.03 2.88 7.92
N PHE A 192 22.12 3.63 7.91
CA PHE A 192 22.97 3.82 6.72
C PHE A 192 24.32 3.14 6.89
N GLU A 193 24.61 2.21 5.99
CA GLU A 193 25.88 1.48 5.95
C GLU A 193 26.65 1.77 4.66
N GLN A 194 27.93 2.14 4.82
CA GLN A 194 28.83 2.38 3.70
C GLN A 194 29.62 1.12 3.38
N THR A 195 29.51 0.66 2.15
CA THR A 195 30.32 -0.44 1.58
C THR A 195 31.39 0.11 0.64
N GLU A 196 32.28 -0.76 0.18
CA GLU A 196 33.28 -0.47 -0.86
C GLU A 196 32.68 0.00 -2.19
N HIS A 197 31.42 -0.35 -2.47
CA HIS A 197 30.73 0.01 -3.71
C HIS A 197 29.73 1.17 -3.56
N GLY A 198 29.35 1.53 -2.33
CA GLY A 198 28.42 2.63 -2.07
C GLY A 198 27.55 2.38 -0.84
N TRP A 199 26.45 3.14 -0.75
CA TRP A 199 25.58 3.14 0.43
C TRP A 199 24.43 2.13 0.32
N PHE A 200 24.15 1.48 1.45
CA PHE A 200 22.89 0.80 1.72
C PHE A 200 22.15 1.54 2.82
N GLN A 201 20.83 1.50 2.73
CA GLN A 201 19.93 2.05 3.74
C GLN A 201 18.93 0.98 4.17
N ALA A 202 18.68 0.87 5.46
CA ALA A 202 17.58 0.09 6.00
C ALA A 202 16.52 1.02 6.63
N HIS A 203 15.26 0.67 6.43
CA HIS A 203 14.09 1.28 7.08
C HIS A 203 13.43 0.21 7.94
N ALA A 204 13.40 0.41 9.25
CA ALA A 204 12.91 -0.60 10.17
C ALA A 204 11.94 -0.02 11.20
N TYR A 205 10.84 -0.73 11.44
CA TYR A 205 9.81 -0.33 12.38
C TYR A 205 8.97 -1.54 12.79
N GLN A 206 8.57 -1.57 14.05
CA GLN A 206 7.64 -2.59 14.57
C GLN A 206 6.26 -2.42 13.91
N PHE A 207 5.50 -3.50 13.73
CA PHE A 207 4.12 -3.36 13.22
C PHE A 207 3.11 -4.32 13.85
N ASP A 208 3.59 -5.34 14.55
CA ASP A 208 2.81 -6.16 15.48
C ASP A 208 3.63 -6.45 16.74
N GLY A 209 3.10 -7.23 17.68
CA GLY A 209 3.77 -7.52 18.94
C GLY A 209 5.03 -8.39 18.82
N ASP A 210 5.25 -9.04 17.67
CA ASP A 210 6.27 -10.08 17.51
C ASP A 210 7.20 -9.87 16.30
N THR A 211 6.93 -8.89 15.44
CA THR A 211 7.68 -8.66 14.20
C THR A 211 7.79 -7.18 13.82
N SER A 212 8.92 -6.88 13.16
CA SER A 212 9.21 -5.58 12.55
C SER A 212 9.41 -5.72 11.06
N THR A 213 9.07 -4.65 10.35
CA THR A 213 9.45 -4.43 8.96
C THR A 213 10.94 -4.13 8.89
N PHE A 214 11.61 -4.62 7.85
CA PHE A 214 13.00 -4.28 7.53
C PHE A 214 13.15 -4.14 6.01
N ILE A 215 13.07 -2.92 5.49
CA ILE A 215 13.23 -2.64 4.06
C ILE A 215 14.68 -2.24 3.82
N VAL A 216 15.38 -2.95 2.93
CA VAL A 216 16.73 -2.58 2.50
C VAL A 216 16.66 -1.95 1.13
N GLU A 217 17.33 -0.82 0.94
CA GLU A 217 17.49 -0.17 -0.36
C GLU A 217 18.93 0.26 -0.64
N THR A 218 19.28 0.33 -1.93
CA THR A 218 20.58 0.80 -2.39
C THR A 218 20.49 1.23 -3.87
N PRO A 219 21.35 2.13 -4.39
CA PRO A 219 21.38 2.45 -5.82
C PRO A 219 21.65 1.21 -6.69
N GLU A 220 21.04 1.14 -7.88
CA GLU A 220 21.18 -0.01 -8.79
C GLU A 220 22.64 -0.35 -9.13
N GLU A 221 23.50 0.66 -9.29
CA GLU A 221 24.93 0.42 -9.56
C GLU A 221 25.65 -0.25 -8.39
N VAL A 222 25.29 0.09 -7.14
CA VAL A 222 25.87 -0.50 -5.93
C VAL A 222 25.38 -1.93 -5.75
N TRP A 223 24.09 -2.14 -5.99
CA TRP A 223 23.44 -3.46 -5.95
C TRP A 223 24.12 -4.46 -6.91
N LYS A 224 24.36 -4.04 -8.17
CA LYS A 224 25.07 -4.86 -9.17
C LYS A 224 26.54 -5.09 -8.82
N ALA A 225 27.21 -4.07 -8.28
CA ALA A 225 28.62 -4.19 -7.90
C ALA A 225 28.84 -5.25 -6.80
N HIS A 226 27.87 -5.43 -5.90
CA HIS A 226 27.85 -6.52 -4.91
C HIS A 226 27.36 -7.86 -5.46
N GLY A 227 27.00 -7.96 -6.74
CA GLY A 227 26.52 -9.18 -7.39
C GLY A 227 25.13 -9.66 -6.92
N LEU A 228 24.38 -8.81 -6.21
CA LEU A 228 23.06 -9.15 -5.67
C LEU A 228 22.02 -9.45 -6.77
N ASP A 229 22.30 -9.05 -8.00
CA ASP A 229 21.48 -9.34 -9.17
C ASP A 229 21.56 -10.79 -9.64
N GLN A 230 22.64 -11.48 -9.29
CA GLN A 230 22.92 -12.88 -9.63
C GLN A 230 22.75 -13.83 -8.44
N MET A 231 22.59 -13.31 -7.23
CA MET A 231 22.38 -14.11 -6.02
C MET A 231 20.98 -14.70 -5.95
N GLU A 232 20.88 -15.91 -5.38
CA GLU A 232 19.59 -16.45 -4.97
C GLU A 232 19.10 -15.74 -3.69
N GLN A 233 17.78 -15.75 -3.48
CA GLN A 233 17.15 -15.03 -2.38
C GLN A 233 17.80 -15.28 -1.00
N PRO A 234 18.12 -16.53 -0.58
CA PRO A 234 18.76 -16.76 0.71
C PRO A 234 20.15 -16.11 0.83
N GLU A 235 20.92 -16.07 -0.25
CA GLU A 235 22.27 -15.49 -0.27
C GLU A 235 22.19 -13.97 -0.15
N ALA A 236 21.29 -13.33 -0.88
CA ALA A 236 21.06 -11.89 -0.80
C ALA A 236 20.53 -11.46 0.59
N ILE A 237 19.70 -12.29 1.24
CA ILE A 237 19.23 -12.05 2.60
C ILE A 237 20.40 -12.16 3.59
N ALA A 238 21.22 -13.21 3.49
CA ALA A 238 22.39 -13.37 4.35
C ALA A 238 23.41 -12.22 4.20
N PHE A 239 23.56 -11.68 2.99
CA PHE A 239 24.33 -10.45 2.76
C PHE A 239 23.75 -9.27 3.56
N CYS A 240 22.44 -9.04 3.48
CA CYS A 240 21.77 -7.97 4.21
C CYS A 240 21.87 -8.16 5.73
N GLU A 241 21.68 -9.39 6.22
CA GLU A 241 21.83 -9.74 7.64
C GLU A 241 23.23 -9.41 8.14
N LYS A 242 24.26 -9.77 7.38
CA LYS A 242 25.65 -9.46 7.73
C LYS A 242 25.92 -7.97 7.74
N LEU A 243 25.42 -7.24 6.73
CA LEU A 243 25.64 -5.80 6.59
C LEU A 243 24.97 -5.02 7.74
N PHE A 244 23.75 -5.39 8.11
CA PHE A 244 22.96 -4.71 9.13
C PHE A 244 22.98 -5.43 10.50
N ALA A 245 23.88 -6.38 10.72
CA ALA A 245 24.03 -7.10 11.98
C ALA A 245 24.08 -6.20 13.23
N PRO A 246 24.72 -5.00 13.21
CA PRO A 246 24.73 -4.09 14.37
C PRO A 246 23.34 -3.66 14.86
N TYR A 247 22.30 -3.74 14.02
CA TYR A 247 20.95 -3.26 14.31
C TYR A 247 19.95 -4.39 14.60
N LEU A 248 20.34 -5.65 14.37
CA LEU A 248 19.43 -6.80 14.40
C LEU A 248 19.44 -7.55 15.74
N ASP A 249 20.38 -7.26 16.65
CA ASP A 249 20.56 -8.00 17.90
C ASP A 249 20.62 -9.53 17.71
N GLY A 250 21.21 -9.97 16.59
CA GLY A 250 21.31 -11.38 16.21
C GLY A 250 20.02 -12.02 15.65
N ASN A 251 18.95 -11.25 15.44
CA ASN A 251 17.72 -11.75 14.83
C ASN A 251 17.87 -11.89 13.31
N PRO A 252 17.31 -12.95 12.70
CA PRO A 252 17.36 -13.12 11.25
C PRO A 252 16.44 -12.14 10.52
N LEU A 253 16.74 -11.95 9.24
CA LEU A 253 15.85 -11.32 8.26
C LEU A 253 15.01 -12.41 7.57
N ILE A 254 13.73 -12.12 7.40
CA ILE A 254 12.71 -13.06 6.95
C ILE A 254 12.09 -12.53 5.66
N SER A 255 11.91 -13.41 4.67
CA SER A 255 11.19 -13.12 3.43
C SER A 255 9.78 -13.71 3.47
N ASN A 256 8.79 -12.94 3.03
CA ASN A 256 7.42 -13.38 2.79
C ASN A 256 7.16 -13.75 1.31
N ALA A 257 8.18 -13.63 0.46
CA ALA A 257 8.12 -13.86 -0.98
C ALA A 257 8.99 -15.08 -1.38
N GLN A 258 8.87 -16.16 -0.63
CA GLN A 258 9.65 -17.40 -0.83
C GLN A 258 9.41 -18.06 -2.21
N HIS A 259 8.31 -17.71 -2.87
CA HIS A 259 7.97 -18.20 -4.20
C HIS A 259 8.74 -17.46 -5.32
N LEU A 260 9.30 -16.28 -5.05
CA LEU A 260 10.13 -15.55 -6.01
C LEU A 260 11.53 -16.16 -6.06
N ARG A 261 12.05 -16.37 -7.26
CA ARG A 261 13.38 -16.95 -7.54
C ARG A 261 14.40 -15.88 -7.89
N GLY A 262 15.67 -16.13 -7.58
CA GLY A 262 16.76 -15.21 -7.84
C GLY A 262 16.54 -13.83 -7.22
N SER A 263 16.97 -12.80 -7.94
CA SER A 263 16.91 -11.40 -7.54
C SER A 263 15.55 -10.72 -7.75
N ALA A 264 14.51 -11.47 -8.15
CA ALA A 264 13.19 -10.91 -8.49
C ALA A 264 12.47 -10.21 -7.32
N ASN A 265 12.90 -10.47 -6.08
CA ASN A 265 12.41 -9.77 -4.89
C ASN A 265 13.00 -8.36 -4.72
N TRP A 266 14.09 -8.02 -5.41
CA TRP A 266 14.65 -6.67 -5.46
C TRP A 266 14.03 -5.87 -6.59
N ILE A 267 13.15 -4.93 -6.25
CA ILE A 267 12.43 -4.13 -7.24
C ILE A 267 12.90 -2.67 -7.22
N ARG A 268 12.69 -1.98 -8.34
CA ARG A 268 12.85 -0.52 -8.41
C ARG A 268 11.50 0.12 -8.14
N PHE A 269 11.48 1.15 -7.31
CA PHE A 269 10.24 1.86 -6.99
C PHE A 269 9.74 2.61 -8.24
N PRO A 270 8.52 2.35 -8.75
CA PRO A 270 7.96 3.14 -9.83
C PRO A 270 7.21 4.31 -9.23
N ARG A 271 7.74 5.52 -9.42
CA ARG A 271 7.00 6.75 -9.12
C ARG A 271 5.99 6.96 -10.24
N VAL A 272 4.72 6.86 -9.91
CA VAL A 272 3.59 7.08 -10.82
C VAL A 272 2.96 8.41 -10.48
N VAL A 273 2.75 9.26 -11.48
CA VAL A 273 1.93 10.47 -11.36
C VAL A 273 1.06 10.59 -12.61
N CYS A 274 -0.25 10.47 -12.45
CA CYS A 274 -1.20 10.74 -13.54
C CYS A 274 -1.58 12.21 -13.55
N LYS A 275 -1.55 12.84 -14.74
CA LYS A 275 -1.97 14.24 -14.92
C LYS A 275 -3.48 14.42 -14.74
N HIS A 276 -4.28 13.44 -15.17
CA HIS A 276 -5.72 13.39 -14.94
C HIS A 276 -6.07 12.08 -14.25
N TRP A 277 -7.09 12.11 -13.38
CA TRP A 277 -7.51 10.92 -12.63
C TRP A 277 -8.89 10.42 -13.06
N THR A 278 -9.55 11.08 -14.01
CA THR A 278 -10.91 10.74 -14.45
C THR A 278 -10.93 10.48 -15.96
N HIS A 279 -11.54 9.37 -16.35
CA HIS A 279 -11.88 9.04 -17.72
C HIS A 279 -13.39 8.78 -17.81
N ARG A 280 -13.93 8.67 -19.02
CA ARG A 280 -15.34 8.36 -19.26
C ARG A 280 -15.46 7.32 -20.35
N VAL A 281 -16.29 6.31 -20.14
CA VAL A 281 -16.57 5.22 -21.09
C VAL A 281 -18.07 5.12 -21.32
N ASP A 282 -18.47 4.82 -22.54
CA ASP A 282 -19.88 4.62 -22.87
C ASP A 282 -20.23 3.14 -22.76
N ILE A 283 -21.05 2.79 -21.75
CA ILE A 283 -21.43 1.42 -21.42
C ILE A 283 -22.95 1.34 -21.36
N GLY A 284 -23.56 0.47 -22.17
CA GLY A 284 -25.01 0.26 -22.13
C GLY A 284 -25.84 1.52 -22.40
N GLY A 285 -25.31 2.46 -23.20
CA GLY A 285 -25.96 3.75 -23.48
C GLY A 285 -25.82 4.80 -22.37
N LYS A 286 -25.00 4.54 -21.35
CA LYS A 286 -24.66 5.49 -20.28
C LYS A 286 -23.18 5.88 -20.38
N THR A 287 -22.87 7.14 -20.12
CA THR A 287 -21.49 7.58 -19.96
C THR A 287 -21.05 7.41 -18.51
N VAL A 288 -20.21 6.41 -18.25
CA VAL A 288 -19.74 6.00 -16.92
C VAL A 288 -18.36 6.62 -16.64
N PRO A 289 -18.19 7.41 -15.56
CA PRO A 289 -16.88 7.87 -15.14
C PRO A 289 -16.03 6.73 -14.57
N VAL A 290 -14.74 6.70 -14.94
CA VAL A 290 -13.72 5.79 -14.41
C VAL A 290 -12.64 6.61 -13.72
N VAL A 291 -12.56 6.50 -12.39
CA VAL A 291 -11.73 7.36 -11.54
C VAL A 291 -10.59 6.55 -10.93
N LEU A 292 -9.34 6.94 -11.18
CA LEU A 292 -8.17 6.34 -10.54
C LEU A 292 -8.10 6.73 -9.06
N MET A 293 -7.71 5.78 -8.20
CA MET A 293 -7.53 6.02 -6.77
C MET A 293 -6.37 5.25 -6.16
N GLY A 294 -5.69 5.85 -5.18
CA GLY A 294 -4.50 5.28 -4.54
C GLY A 294 -3.34 5.13 -5.52
N ASP A 295 -2.55 4.07 -5.37
CA ASP A 295 -1.38 3.78 -6.20
C ASP A 295 -1.68 3.60 -7.70
N ALA A 296 -2.96 3.41 -8.06
CA ALA A 296 -3.37 3.44 -9.46
C ALA A 296 -3.20 4.85 -10.07
N ALA A 297 -3.43 5.91 -9.29
CA ALA A 297 -3.34 7.30 -9.71
C ALA A 297 -1.95 7.92 -9.45
N HIS A 298 -1.42 7.68 -8.25
CA HIS A 298 -0.21 8.35 -7.76
C HIS A 298 0.50 7.49 -6.72
N THR A 299 1.84 7.40 -6.79
CA THR A 299 2.66 6.75 -5.76
C THR A 299 3.67 7.70 -5.15
N ALA A 300 3.98 7.48 -3.87
CA ALA A 300 5.00 8.22 -3.13
C ALA A 300 6.01 7.22 -2.55
N HIS A 301 7.30 7.57 -2.56
CA HIS A 301 8.34 6.66 -2.07
C HIS A 301 8.08 6.32 -0.60
N PHE A 302 8.31 5.06 -0.21
CA PHE A 302 7.99 4.57 1.14
C PHE A 302 8.87 5.17 2.26
N SER A 303 9.91 5.92 1.90
CA SER A 303 10.83 6.58 2.84
C SER A 303 10.35 7.97 3.31
N ILE A 304 9.12 8.36 2.97
CA ILE A 304 8.52 9.64 3.38
C ILE A 304 8.05 9.56 4.83
#